data_AF-A0A553AQI8-F1
#
_entry.id   AF-A0A553AQI8-F1
#
_cell.length_a   1.000
_cell.length_b   1.000
_cell.length_c   1.000
_cell.angle_alpha   90.00
_cell.angle_beta   90.00
_cell.angle_gamma   90.00
#
_symmetry.space_group_name_H-M   'P 1'
#
loop_
_entity.id
_entity.type
_entity.pdbx_description
1 polymer ?
#
loop_
_entity_poly.entity_id
_entity_poly.type
_entity_poly.pdbx_seq_one_letter_code
_entity_poly.pdbx_strand_id
1 'polypeptide(L)'
;MDWQLLLLNDRVIASLVTALVGGGVVAAGWFWTHALSRRRDKLLRVERINDIQRALLAEIRAHVVALEGQRDAGGLQTLSQITDDDYLPILPHDANDRIFRAIVEEVHMLPEWAIDPVVRYYRLLAVRAALAQDIRSNAKDYPRRAADMFRDYLTLNEETLETGLDAMEVLTASLKGGASEVAAMLTRRRREVEGDLVADTPNRRSSDPRDL
;
A
#
# COMPACT_ATOMS: atom_id res chain seq x y z
N MET A 1 43.19 -22.59 -55.09
CA MET A 1 43.24 -21.40 -54.21
C MET A 1 44.06 -21.82 -53.01
N ASP A 2 45.36 -21.49 -53.02
CA ASP A 2 46.34 -22.05 -52.09
C ASP A 2 46.23 -21.39 -50.71
N TRP A 3 45.36 -21.95 -49.88
CA TRP A 3 45.15 -21.55 -48.49
C TRP A 3 46.43 -21.64 -47.64
N GLN A 4 47.40 -22.47 -48.05
CA GLN A 4 48.67 -22.63 -47.35
C GLN A 4 49.60 -21.41 -47.48
N LEU A 5 49.63 -20.72 -48.63
CA LEU A 5 50.48 -19.52 -48.83
C LEU A 5 49.92 -18.27 -48.12
N LEU A 6 48.60 -18.18 -47.92
CA LEU A 6 47.96 -17.12 -47.14
C LEU A 6 48.18 -17.28 -45.63
N LEU A 7 48.25 -18.52 -45.13
CA LEU A 7 48.51 -18.82 -43.72
C LEU A 7 49.99 -18.67 -43.32
N LEU A 8 50.92 -18.70 -44.28
CA LEU A 8 52.37 -18.52 -44.04
C LEU A 8 52.84 -17.05 -44.11
N ASN A 9 51.92 -16.10 -44.32
CA ASN A 9 52.24 -14.68 -44.40
C ASN A 9 52.03 -14.02 -43.03
N ASP A 10 53.11 -13.62 -42.35
CA ASP A 10 53.09 -13.01 -41.01
C ASP A 10 52.10 -11.85 -40.87
N ARG A 11 51.84 -11.12 -41.96
CA ARG A 11 50.86 -10.02 -41.98
C ARG A 11 49.42 -10.50 -41.84
N VAL A 12 49.08 -11.65 -42.43
CA VAL A 12 47.74 -12.24 -42.35
C VAL A 12 47.50 -12.78 -40.95
N ILE A 13 48.48 -13.51 -40.39
CA ILE A 13 48.44 -13.98 -38.99
C ILE A 13 48.31 -12.80 -38.03
N ALA A 14 49.12 -11.74 -38.19
CA ALA A 14 49.05 -10.55 -37.35
C ALA A 14 47.66 -9.88 -37.41
N SER A 15 47.10 -9.72 -38.61
CA SER A 15 45.77 -9.12 -38.78
C SER A 15 44.65 -9.97 -38.14
N LEU A 16 44.76 -11.30 -38.19
CA LEU A 16 43.81 -12.22 -37.57
C LEU A 16 43.89 -12.14 -36.04
N VAL A 17 45.11 -12.12 -35.49
CA VAL A 17 45.33 -11.94 -34.04
C VAL A 17 44.79 -10.59 -33.59
N THR A 18 45.05 -9.50 -34.33
CA THR A 18 44.51 -8.17 -34.00
C THR A 18 42.98 -8.16 -34.07
N ALA A 19 42.36 -8.78 -35.06
CA ALA A 19 40.90 -8.86 -35.16
C ALA A 19 40.29 -9.67 -34.02
N LEU A 20 40.91 -10.79 -33.63
CA LEU A 20 40.46 -11.61 -32.50
C LEU A 20 40.62 -10.88 -31.16
N VAL A 21 41.76 -10.23 -30.93
CA VAL A 21 42.01 -9.46 -29.70
C VAL A 21 41.10 -8.23 -29.64
N GLY A 22 41.02 -7.46 -30.73
CA GLY A 22 40.16 -6.29 -30.83
C GLY A 22 38.68 -6.65 -30.66
N GLY A 23 38.20 -7.69 -31.36
CA GLY A 23 36.84 -8.19 -31.21
C GLY A 23 36.55 -8.74 -29.81
N GLY A 24 37.52 -9.43 -29.20
CA GLY A 24 37.42 -9.95 -27.84
C GLY A 24 37.28 -8.85 -26.79
N VAL A 25 38.07 -7.77 -26.90
CA VAL A 25 38.00 -6.61 -26.00
C VAL A 25 36.65 -5.90 -26.12
N VAL A 26 36.14 -5.71 -27.34
CA VAL A 26 34.82 -5.10 -27.58
C VAL A 26 33.70 -5.96 -27.00
N ALA A 27 33.73 -7.28 -27.24
CA ALA A 27 32.73 -8.21 -26.71
C ALA A 27 32.75 -8.26 -25.16
N ALA A 28 33.94 -8.29 -24.56
CA ALA A 28 34.10 -8.24 -23.11
C ALA A 28 33.58 -6.92 -22.52
N GLY A 29 33.88 -5.79 -23.18
CA GLY A 29 33.35 -4.48 -22.81
C GLY A 29 31.83 -4.42 -22.83
N TRP A 30 31.20 -4.92 -23.89
CA TRP A 30 29.74 -5.00 -24.03
C TRP A 30 29.09 -5.90 -22.96
N PHE A 31 29.69 -7.05 -22.69
CA PHE A 31 29.20 -7.96 -21.65
C PHE A 31 29.28 -7.31 -20.27
N TRP A 32 30.40 -6.63 -19.97
CA TRP A 32 30.59 -5.94 -18.70
C TRP A 32 29.61 -4.78 -18.51
N THR A 33 29.40 -3.95 -19.54
CA THR A 33 28.43 -2.84 -19.48
C THR A 33 27.01 -3.34 -19.29
N HIS A 34 26.60 -4.41 -19.98
CA HIS A 34 25.29 -5.03 -19.78
C HIS A 34 25.12 -5.69 -18.40
N ALA A 35 26.16 -6.31 -17.87
CA ALA A 35 26.13 -6.88 -16.53
C ALA A 35 25.97 -5.76 -15.47
N LEU A 36 26.68 -4.65 -15.65
CA LEU A 36 26.59 -3.47 -14.79
C LEU A 36 25.22 -2.78 -14.91
N SER A 37 24.68 -2.64 -16.12
CA SER A 37 23.37 -2.01 -16.34
C SER A 37 22.27 -2.78 -15.62
N ARG A 38 22.26 -4.12 -15.73
CA ARG A 38 21.29 -4.98 -15.01
C ARG A 38 21.33 -4.82 -13.50
N ARG A 39 22.50 -4.56 -12.91
CA ARG A 39 22.62 -4.30 -11.47
C ARG A 39 22.04 -2.93 -11.10
N ARG A 40 22.36 -1.89 -11.90
CA ARG A 40 21.82 -0.54 -11.70
C ARG A 40 20.30 -0.52 -11.83
N ASP A 41 19.75 -1.19 -12.85
CA ASP A 41 18.31 -1.23 -13.09
C ASP A 41 17.55 -1.89 -11.92
N LYS A 42 18.13 -2.93 -11.31
CA LYS A 42 17.58 -3.56 -10.10
C LYS A 42 17.60 -2.61 -8.90
N LEU A 43 18.70 -1.90 -8.68
CA LEU A 43 18.82 -0.93 -7.57
C LEU A 43 17.81 0.21 -7.74
N LEU A 44 17.74 0.80 -8.93
CA LEU A 44 16.78 1.86 -9.25
C LEU A 44 15.33 1.39 -9.07
N ARG A 45 15.02 0.13 -9.41
CA ARG A 45 13.68 -0.44 -9.17
C ARG A 45 13.37 -0.53 -7.68
N VAL A 46 14.32 -0.98 -6.85
CA VAL A 46 14.13 -1.08 -5.40
C VAL A 46 13.98 0.31 -4.76
N GLU A 47 14.80 1.29 -5.18
CA GLU A 47 14.69 2.68 -4.72
C GLU A 47 13.31 3.27 -5.07
N ARG A 48 12.87 3.11 -6.33
CA ARG A 48 11.55 3.57 -6.77
C ARG A 48 10.41 2.94 -5.95
N ILE A 49 10.47 1.63 -5.68
CA ILE A 49 9.47 0.95 -4.85
C ILE A 49 9.44 1.56 -3.44
N ASN A 50 10.60 1.76 -2.83
CA ASN A 50 10.71 2.33 -1.49
C ASN A 50 10.18 3.78 -1.44
N ASP A 51 10.47 4.58 -2.46
CA ASP A 51 9.99 5.97 -2.53
C ASP A 51 8.48 6.04 -2.70
N ILE A 52 7.91 5.18 -3.54
CA ILE A 52 6.45 5.01 -3.67
C ILE A 52 5.83 4.64 -2.31
N GLN A 53 6.39 3.64 -1.63
CA GLN A 53 5.88 3.19 -0.32
C GLN A 53 5.98 4.29 0.75
N ARG A 54 7.06 5.09 0.74
CA ARG A 54 7.22 6.24 1.65
C ARG A 54 6.20 7.34 1.37
N ALA A 55 5.97 7.65 0.10
CA ALA A 55 5.01 8.67 -0.30
C ALA A 55 3.58 8.27 0.09
N LEU A 56 3.21 7.00 -0.17
CA LEU A 56 1.95 6.43 0.30
C LEU A 56 1.82 6.47 1.82
N LEU A 57 2.84 6.02 2.54
CA LEU A 57 2.83 6.01 4.00
C LEU A 57 2.64 7.43 4.57
N ALA A 58 3.27 8.44 3.97
CA ALA A 58 3.13 9.83 4.39
C ALA A 58 1.70 10.36 4.13
N GLU A 59 1.12 10.08 2.97
CA GLU A 59 -0.25 10.48 2.63
C GLU A 59 -1.26 9.80 3.56
N ILE A 60 -1.21 8.47 3.70
CA ILE A 60 -2.12 7.70 4.56
C ILE A 60 -2.01 8.19 6.01
N ARG A 61 -0.79 8.40 6.52
CA ARG A 61 -0.59 8.91 7.89
C ARG A 61 -1.24 10.27 8.11
N ALA A 62 -1.12 11.19 7.16
CA ALA A 62 -1.73 12.51 7.29
C ALA A 62 -3.26 12.42 7.41
N HIS A 63 -3.90 11.54 6.62
CA HIS A 63 -5.33 11.30 6.71
C HIS A 63 -5.74 10.56 7.98
N VAL A 64 -4.99 9.55 8.40
CA VAL A 64 -5.25 8.81 9.64
C VAL A 64 -5.26 9.74 10.84
N VAL A 65 -4.27 10.63 10.98
CA VAL A 65 -4.23 11.63 12.06
C VAL A 65 -5.46 12.54 12.04
N ALA A 66 -5.94 12.92 10.85
CA ALA A 66 -7.16 13.72 10.73
C ALA A 66 -8.43 12.94 11.13
N LEU A 67 -8.48 11.62 10.87
CA LEU A 67 -9.57 10.75 11.28
C LEU A 67 -9.56 10.48 12.80
N GLU A 68 -8.38 10.27 13.39
CA GLU A 68 -8.21 10.15 14.84
C GLU A 68 -8.70 11.40 15.56
N GLY A 69 -8.31 12.59 15.09
CA GLY A 69 -8.81 13.85 15.65
C GLY A 69 -10.33 14.01 15.57
N GLN A 70 -10.97 13.52 14.50
CA GLN A 70 -12.44 13.52 14.37
C GLN A 70 -13.13 12.53 15.33
N ARG A 71 -12.51 11.36 15.53
CA ARG A 71 -13.00 10.34 16.47
C ARG A 71 -12.94 10.87 17.90
N ASP A 72 -11.82 11.46 18.29
CA ASP A 72 -11.60 12.00 19.65
C ASP A 72 -12.50 13.21 19.95
N ALA A 73 -12.80 14.01 18.93
CA ALA A 73 -13.75 15.12 19.04
C ALA A 73 -15.22 14.67 19.20
N GLY A 74 -15.51 13.36 19.19
CA GLY A 74 -16.85 12.85 19.46
C GLY A 74 -17.83 13.09 18.32
N GLY A 75 -17.50 12.70 17.08
CA GLY A 75 -18.38 12.87 15.92
C GLY A 75 -19.84 12.39 16.12
N LEU A 76 -20.07 11.38 16.97
CA LEU A 76 -21.41 10.90 17.37
C LEU A 76 -22.15 11.82 18.36
N GLN A 77 -21.44 12.59 19.18
CA GLN A 77 -22.03 13.57 20.12
C GLN A 77 -22.57 14.80 19.36
N THR A 78 -22.02 15.07 18.18
CA THR A 78 -22.55 16.10 17.27
C THR A 78 -23.92 15.70 16.71
N LEU A 79 -24.19 14.40 16.51
CA LEU A 79 -25.49 13.91 16.04
C LEU A 79 -26.64 14.20 17.01
N SER A 80 -26.38 14.21 18.33
CA SER A 80 -27.40 14.60 19.31
C SER A 80 -27.92 16.03 19.11
N GLN A 81 -27.09 16.92 18.56
CA GLN A 81 -27.45 18.31 18.26
C GLN A 81 -28.21 18.46 16.92
N ILE A 82 -28.13 17.47 16.02
CA ILE A 82 -28.83 17.44 14.71
C ILE A 82 -30.33 17.15 14.89
N THR A 83 -30.74 16.65 16.05
CA THR A 83 -32.13 16.24 16.32
C THR A 83 -33.09 17.40 16.53
N ASP A 84 -32.61 18.60 16.90
CA ASP A 84 -33.46 19.73 17.33
C ASP A 84 -33.65 20.83 16.28
N ASP A 85 -32.71 21.01 15.35
CA ASP A 85 -32.81 21.92 14.21
C ASP A 85 -32.36 21.14 12.98
N ASP A 86 -32.99 21.32 11.81
CA ASP A 86 -32.70 20.72 10.49
C ASP A 86 -31.25 21.02 9.98
N TYR A 87 -30.24 20.84 10.82
CA TYR A 87 -28.87 21.29 10.67
C TYR A 87 -27.97 20.09 10.45
N LEU A 88 -27.50 19.93 9.21
CA LEU A 88 -26.45 18.98 8.87
C LEU A 88 -25.10 19.69 8.92
N PRO A 89 -24.11 19.17 9.68
CA PRO A 89 -22.78 19.77 9.73
C PRO A 89 -22.13 19.76 8.35
N ILE A 90 -21.30 20.78 8.09
CA ILE A 90 -20.58 20.90 6.82
C ILE A 90 -19.60 19.73 6.70
N LEU A 91 -19.93 18.79 5.82
CA LEU A 91 -19.07 17.66 5.48
C LEU A 91 -17.79 18.16 4.79
N PRO A 92 -16.60 17.79 5.30
CA PRO A 92 -15.33 18.13 4.67
C PRO A 92 -15.28 17.69 3.20
N HIS A 93 -14.48 18.41 2.41
CA HIS A 93 -14.26 18.10 0.99
C HIS A 93 -12.94 17.35 0.75
N ASP A 94 -12.41 16.67 1.77
CA ASP A 94 -11.07 16.12 1.71
C ASP A 94 -11.05 14.71 1.11
N ALA A 95 -10.76 14.68 -0.19
CA ALA A 95 -10.09 13.54 -0.82
C ALA A 95 -8.74 14.04 -1.36
N ASN A 96 -7.77 14.25 -0.45
CA ASN A 96 -6.39 14.52 -0.83
C ASN A 96 -5.65 13.18 -1.06
N ASP A 97 -6.07 12.41 -2.07
CA ASP A 97 -5.44 11.17 -2.54
C ASP A 97 -4.43 11.43 -3.68
N ARG A 98 -3.69 12.55 -3.57
CA ARG A 98 -2.86 13.10 -4.66
C ARG A 98 -1.72 12.16 -5.03
N ILE A 99 -1.07 11.56 -4.04
CA ILE A 99 0.02 10.62 -4.24
C ILE A 99 -0.55 9.35 -4.86
N PHE A 100 -1.57 8.75 -4.26
CA PHE A 100 -2.16 7.51 -4.80
C PHE A 100 -2.64 7.65 -6.23
N ARG A 101 -3.35 8.73 -6.57
CA ARG A 101 -3.77 9.00 -7.96
C ARG A 101 -2.60 9.12 -8.92
N ALA A 102 -1.49 9.72 -8.49
CA ALA A 102 -0.30 9.87 -9.33
C ALA A 102 0.41 8.54 -9.61
N ILE A 103 0.24 7.52 -8.74
CA ILE A 103 0.95 6.25 -8.84
C ILE A 103 0.03 5.06 -9.15
N VAL A 104 -1.27 5.25 -9.31
CA VAL A 104 -2.23 4.13 -9.45
C VAL A 104 -1.92 3.26 -10.68
N GLU A 105 -1.44 3.87 -11.76
CA GLU A 105 -0.98 3.15 -12.96
C GLU A 105 0.27 2.29 -12.68
N GLU A 106 1.04 2.68 -11.67
CA GLU A 106 2.24 2.00 -11.18
C GLU A 106 1.95 1.09 -9.98
N VAL A 107 0.69 0.85 -9.60
CA VAL A 107 0.35 0.01 -8.43
C VAL A 107 0.96 -1.40 -8.53
N HIS A 108 1.16 -1.90 -9.75
CA HIS A 108 1.82 -3.16 -10.06
C HIS A 108 3.32 -3.21 -9.65
N MET A 109 3.92 -2.06 -9.33
CA MET A 109 5.28 -1.96 -8.80
C MET A 109 5.32 -2.21 -7.29
N LEU A 110 4.20 -2.05 -6.59
CA LEU A 110 4.14 -2.35 -5.16
C LEU A 110 4.36 -3.85 -4.92
N PRO A 111 4.99 -4.22 -3.79
CA PRO A 111 5.03 -5.61 -3.37
C PRO A 111 3.62 -6.15 -3.12
N GLU A 112 3.41 -7.44 -3.40
CA GLU A 112 2.11 -8.12 -3.27
C GLU A 112 1.42 -7.86 -1.92
N TRP A 113 2.17 -7.95 -0.82
CA TRP A 113 1.65 -7.73 0.53
C TRP A 113 1.15 -6.30 0.80
N ALA A 114 1.61 -5.32 0.02
CA ALA A 114 1.25 -3.92 0.20
C ALA A 114 0.09 -3.48 -0.72
N ILE A 115 -0.20 -4.23 -1.78
CA ILE A 115 -1.25 -3.87 -2.74
C ILE A 115 -2.61 -3.85 -2.05
N ASP A 116 -3.02 -4.97 -1.43
CA ASP A 116 -4.35 -5.12 -0.86
C ASP A 116 -4.66 -4.11 0.26
N PRO A 117 -3.79 -3.90 1.27
CA PRO A 117 -4.07 -2.91 2.32
C PRO A 117 -4.19 -1.48 1.79
N VAL A 118 -3.31 -1.10 0.86
CA VAL A 118 -3.34 0.24 0.24
C VAL A 118 -4.61 0.42 -0.59
N VAL A 119 -4.93 -0.54 -1.46
CA VAL A 119 -6.11 -0.46 -2.32
C VAL A 119 -7.40 -0.44 -1.48
N ARG A 120 -7.49 -1.25 -0.41
CA ARG A 120 -8.64 -1.25 0.48
C ARG A 120 -8.87 0.10 1.12
N TYR A 121 -7.81 0.72 1.64
CA TYR A 121 -7.86 2.05 2.24
C TYR A 121 -8.38 3.12 1.26
N TYR A 122 -7.76 3.23 0.07
CA TYR A 122 -8.17 4.23 -0.92
C TYR A 122 -9.55 3.96 -1.52
N ARG A 123 -9.98 2.70 -1.61
CA ARG A 123 -11.35 2.36 -1.99
C ARG A 123 -12.36 2.89 -0.98
N LEU A 124 -12.13 2.72 0.32
CA LEU A 124 -13.01 3.26 1.36
C LEU A 124 -13.03 4.80 1.35
N LEU A 125 -11.89 5.43 1.11
CA LEU A 125 -11.82 6.89 0.95
C LEU A 125 -12.69 7.38 -0.23
N ALA A 126 -12.68 6.67 -1.36
CA ALA A 126 -13.53 6.97 -2.50
C ALA A 126 -15.02 6.79 -2.21
N VAL A 127 -15.40 5.70 -1.53
CA VAL A 127 -16.79 5.46 -1.10
C VAL A 127 -17.27 6.55 -0.15
N ARG A 128 -16.42 6.94 0.81
CA ARG A 128 -16.69 8.02 1.77
C ARG A 128 -16.89 9.36 1.08
N ALA A 129 -16.04 9.69 0.10
CA ALA A 129 -16.17 10.92 -0.67
C ALA A 129 -17.49 10.96 -1.47
N ALA A 130 -17.88 9.84 -2.08
CA ALA A 130 -19.16 9.72 -2.78
C ALA A 130 -20.35 9.90 -1.81
N LEU A 131 -20.32 9.21 -0.67
CA LEU A 131 -21.37 9.34 0.35
C LEU A 131 -21.50 10.77 0.89
N ALA A 132 -20.38 11.44 1.14
CA ALA A 132 -20.39 12.85 1.55
C ALA A 132 -21.04 13.76 0.49
N GLN A 133 -20.82 13.47 -0.79
CA GLN A 133 -21.44 14.21 -1.88
C GLN A 133 -22.95 13.95 -1.96
N ASP A 134 -23.38 12.71 -1.76
CA ASP A 134 -24.79 12.36 -1.75
C ASP A 134 -25.53 12.99 -0.56
N ILE A 135 -24.92 13.02 0.62
CA ILE A 135 -25.47 13.71 1.80
C ILE A 135 -25.67 15.20 1.50
N ARG A 136 -24.63 15.88 0.98
CA ARG A 136 -24.74 17.31 0.62
C ARG A 136 -25.85 17.58 -0.41
N SER A 137 -26.02 16.67 -1.37
CA SER A 137 -27.03 16.81 -2.42
C SER A 137 -28.46 16.57 -1.89
N ASN A 138 -28.63 15.72 -0.88
CA ASN A 138 -29.93 15.41 -0.27
C ASN A 138 -30.27 16.30 0.94
N ALA A 139 -29.29 17.01 1.52
CA ALA A 139 -29.43 17.75 2.78
C ALA A 139 -30.59 18.75 2.79
N LYS A 140 -30.81 19.45 1.67
CA LYS A 140 -31.83 20.49 1.56
C LYS A 140 -33.24 19.91 1.37
N ASP A 141 -33.36 18.93 0.47
CA ASP A 141 -34.67 18.43 0.02
C ASP A 141 -35.16 17.25 0.87
N TYR A 142 -34.25 16.52 1.52
CA TYR A 142 -34.51 15.30 2.29
C TYR A 142 -33.67 15.24 3.58
N PRO A 143 -33.85 16.17 4.54
CA PRO A 143 -32.98 16.30 5.71
C PRO A 143 -32.92 15.05 6.59
N ARG A 144 -34.05 14.35 6.80
CA ARG A 144 -34.08 13.09 7.55
C ARG A 144 -33.26 11.98 6.90
N ARG A 145 -33.40 11.81 5.57
CA ARG A 145 -32.60 10.83 4.82
C ARG A 145 -31.11 11.18 4.88
N ALA A 146 -30.78 12.46 4.73
CA ALA A 146 -29.40 12.92 4.81
C ALA A 146 -28.81 12.71 6.23
N ALA A 147 -29.61 12.84 7.29
CA ALA A 147 -29.19 12.50 8.65
C ALA A 147 -28.94 11.00 8.84
N ASP A 148 -29.76 10.12 8.26
CA ASP A 148 -29.53 8.67 8.28
C ASP A 148 -28.23 8.31 7.54
N MET A 149 -28.03 8.87 6.34
CA MET A 149 -26.79 8.70 5.56
C MET A 149 -25.55 9.25 6.29
N PHE A 150 -25.70 10.32 7.07
CA PHE A 150 -24.62 10.85 7.90
C PHE A 150 -24.21 9.89 9.01
N ARG A 151 -25.13 9.10 9.58
CA ARG A 151 -24.78 8.03 10.53
C ARG A 151 -23.93 6.96 9.84
N ASP A 152 -24.34 6.52 8.65
CA ASP A 152 -23.56 5.55 7.86
C ASP A 152 -22.17 6.09 7.51
N TYR A 153 -22.06 7.39 7.22
CA TYR A 153 -20.78 8.07 6.99
C TYR A 153 -19.86 8.02 8.22
N LEU A 154 -20.39 8.21 9.43
CA LEU A 154 -19.60 8.09 10.65
C LEU A 154 -19.12 6.66 10.90
N THR A 155 -19.96 5.66 10.66
CA THR A 155 -19.53 4.25 10.73
C THR A 155 -18.41 3.95 9.73
N LEU A 156 -18.52 4.49 8.51
CA LEU A 156 -17.49 4.33 7.50
C LEU A 156 -16.16 5.02 7.87
N ASN A 157 -16.18 6.09 8.68
CA ASN A 157 -14.96 6.73 9.17
C ASN A 157 -14.13 5.79 10.06
N GLU A 158 -14.78 5.00 10.89
CA GLU A 158 -14.11 4.04 11.77
C GLU A 158 -13.44 2.93 10.95
N GLU A 159 -14.15 2.38 9.96
CA GLU A 159 -13.57 1.37 9.05
C GLU A 159 -12.42 1.96 8.20
N THR A 160 -12.56 3.21 7.75
CA THR A 160 -11.50 3.91 7.00
C THR A 160 -10.26 4.14 7.87
N LEU A 161 -10.45 4.47 9.15
CA LEU A 161 -9.36 4.63 10.11
C LEU A 161 -8.63 3.29 10.32
N GLU A 162 -9.37 2.21 10.58
CA GLU A 162 -8.80 0.87 10.80
C GLU A 162 -7.98 0.39 9.59
N THR A 163 -8.53 0.52 8.39
CA THR A 163 -7.83 0.13 7.16
C THR A 163 -6.62 1.02 6.85
N GLY A 164 -6.67 2.30 7.23
CA GLY A 164 -5.52 3.20 7.15
C GLY A 164 -4.39 2.79 8.10
N LEU A 165 -4.72 2.43 9.34
CA LEU A 165 -3.75 1.91 10.32
C LEU A 165 -3.13 0.60 9.84
N ASP A 166 -3.92 -0.32 9.28
CA ASP A 166 -3.44 -1.56 8.70
C ASP A 166 -2.43 -1.32 7.55
N ALA A 167 -2.79 -0.44 6.61
CA ALA A 167 -1.91 -0.08 5.51
C ALA A 167 -0.61 0.58 6.01
N MET A 168 -0.68 1.44 7.04
CA MET A 168 0.49 2.05 7.66
C MET A 168 1.41 1.01 8.30
N GLU A 169 0.87 0.00 8.97
CA GLU A 169 1.64 -1.05 9.60
C GLU A 169 2.42 -1.87 8.56
N VAL A 170 1.73 -2.32 7.50
CA VAL A 170 2.32 -3.10 6.41
C VAL A 170 3.39 -2.31 5.66
N LEU A 171 3.12 -1.05 5.30
CA LEU A 171 4.10 -0.19 4.62
C LEU A 171 5.32 0.08 5.51
N THR A 172 5.10 0.29 6.81
CA THR A 172 6.20 0.50 7.77
C THR A 172 7.07 -0.75 7.91
N ALA A 173 6.47 -1.94 8.04
CA ALA A 173 7.19 -3.20 8.09
C ALA A 173 7.98 -3.44 6.78
N SER A 174 7.35 -3.21 5.63
CA SER A 174 7.98 -3.33 4.31
C SER A 174 9.20 -2.41 4.17
N LEU A 175 9.11 -1.15 4.61
CA LEU A 175 10.22 -0.19 4.54
C LEU A 175 11.35 -0.49 5.54
N LYS A 176 11.05 -1.15 6.67
CA LYS A 176 12.05 -1.52 7.69
C LYS A 176 12.88 -2.74 7.30
N GLY A 177 12.22 -3.78 6.79
CA GLY A 177 12.90 -5.07 6.55
C GLY A 177 12.31 -5.89 5.41
N GLY A 178 11.53 -5.28 4.52
CA GLY A 178 10.95 -5.94 3.35
C GLY A 178 10.07 -7.14 3.71
N ALA A 179 10.13 -8.18 2.88
CA ALA A 179 9.28 -9.36 2.99
C ALA A 179 9.40 -10.07 4.35
N SER A 180 10.62 -10.17 4.90
CA SER A 180 10.84 -10.88 6.17
C SER A 180 10.20 -10.17 7.35
N GLU A 181 10.27 -8.84 7.39
CA GLU A 181 9.65 -8.07 8.47
C GLU A 181 8.12 -8.10 8.37
N VAL A 182 7.57 -8.01 7.15
CA VAL A 182 6.13 -8.14 6.92
C VAL A 182 5.62 -9.53 7.32
N ALA A 183 6.34 -10.60 6.96
CA ALA A 183 5.98 -11.95 7.37
C ALA A 183 6.02 -12.13 8.90
N ALA A 184 7.03 -11.58 9.58
CA ALA A 184 7.13 -11.60 11.03
C ALA A 184 6.00 -10.80 11.70
N MET A 185 5.65 -9.63 11.15
CA MET A 185 4.51 -8.82 11.58
C MET A 185 3.19 -9.59 11.43
N LEU A 186 2.91 -10.17 10.26
CA LEU A 186 1.68 -10.94 10.02
C LEU A 186 1.56 -12.16 10.95
N THR A 187 2.70 -12.80 11.24
CA THR A 187 2.75 -13.93 12.18
C THR A 187 2.43 -13.49 13.61
N ARG A 188 2.93 -12.32 14.05
CA ARG A 188 2.58 -11.75 15.36
C ARG A 188 1.09 -11.45 15.46
N ARG A 189 0.54 -10.73 14.48
CA ARG A 189 -0.88 -10.38 14.43
C ARG A 189 -1.80 -11.62 14.47
N ARG A 190 -1.45 -12.67 13.71
CA ARG A 190 -2.21 -13.93 13.74
C ARG A 190 -2.28 -14.54 15.15
N ARG A 191 -1.16 -14.55 15.88
CA ARG A 191 -1.10 -15.10 17.24
C ARG A 191 -1.88 -14.27 18.24
N GLU A 192 -1.89 -12.95 18.09
CA GLU A 192 -2.69 -12.05 18.92
C GLU A 192 -4.18 -12.35 18.74
N VAL A 193 -4.65 -12.44 17.49
CA VAL A 193 -6.05 -12.79 17.19
C VAL A 193 -6.41 -14.18 17.70
N GLU A 194 -5.56 -15.19 17.48
CA GLU A 194 -5.78 -16.55 18.03
C GLU A 194 -5.77 -16.56 19.57
N GLY A 195 -4.93 -15.75 20.20
CA GLY A 195 -4.84 -15.60 21.66
C GLY A 195 -6.09 -14.97 22.27
N ASP A 196 -6.61 -13.91 21.66
CA ASP A 196 -7.84 -13.25 22.08
C ASP A 196 -9.05 -14.18 21.94
N LEU A 197 -9.13 -14.96 20.86
CA LEU A 197 -10.19 -15.95 20.66
C LEU A 197 -10.17 -17.07 21.72
N VAL A 198 -8.98 -17.48 22.18
CA VAL A 198 -8.84 -18.47 23.26
C VAL A 198 -9.18 -17.87 24.62
N ALA A 199 -8.85 -16.60 24.86
CA ALA A 199 -9.20 -15.88 26.08
C ALA A 199 -10.72 -15.61 26.21
N ASP A 200 -11.41 -15.39 25.09
CA ASP A 200 -12.85 -15.08 25.04
C ASP A 200 -13.76 -16.33 25.02
N THR A 201 -13.19 -17.55 25.03
CA THR A 201 -14.00 -18.77 25.22
C THR A 201 -14.52 -18.84 26.67
N PRO A 202 -15.85 -18.72 26.92
CA PRO A 202 -16.37 -18.78 28.28
C PRO A 202 -16.16 -20.19 28.83
N ASN A 203 -15.52 -20.26 30.00
CA ASN A 203 -15.21 -21.48 30.74
C ASN A 203 -16.49 -22.26 31.11
N ARG A 204 -17.05 -23.03 30.17
CA ARG A 204 -18.06 -24.05 30.44
C ARG A 204 -17.38 -25.31 30.98
N ARG A 205 -16.90 -25.26 32.23
CA ARG A 205 -16.63 -26.46 33.01
C ARG A 205 -17.36 -26.39 34.36
N SER A 206 -18.16 -27.44 34.56
CA SER A 206 -18.70 -27.92 35.85
C SER A 206 -19.98 -27.26 36.37
N SER A 207 -21.12 -27.63 35.78
CA SER A 207 -22.28 -28.03 36.58
C SER A 207 -22.48 -29.54 36.39
N ASP A 208 -21.89 -30.32 37.28
CA ASP A 208 -22.11 -31.76 37.41
C ASP A 208 -23.58 -31.99 37.84
N PRO A 209 -24.39 -32.77 37.11
CA PRO A 209 -25.80 -33.00 37.44
C PRO A 209 -26.01 -34.03 38.56
N ARG A 210 -25.08 -34.14 39.53
CA ARG A 210 -25.14 -35.11 40.64
C ARG A 210 -25.51 -34.51 42.00
N ASP A 211 -25.80 -33.22 42.06
CA ASP A 211 -26.33 -32.56 43.25
C ASP A 211 -27.84 -32.27 43.09
N LEU A 212 -28.66 -33.32 43.00
CA LEU A 212 -30.11 -33.28 43.28
C LEU A 212 -30.57 -34.60 43.91
#